data_AF-A0A2N1MH88-F1
#
_entry.id   AF-A0A2N1MH88-F1
#
_cell.length_a   1.000
_cell.length_b   1.000
_cell.length_c   1.000
_cell.angle_alpha   90.00
_cell.angle_beta   90.00
_cell.angle_gamma   90.00
#
_symmetry.space_group_name_H-M   'P 1'
#
loop_
_entity.id
_entity.type
_entity.pdbx_description
1 polymer ?
#
loop_
_entity_poly.entity_id
_entity_poly.type
_entity_poly.pdbx_seq_one_letter_code
_entity_poly.pdbx_strand_id
1 'polypeptide(L)' 'YNSLNSKQKAIKLYMNSFYGVTGRSGSPFYILELAGDITLAGQENIKRVAEYVRKKGFGIKYGDTDSLYL' A
#
# COMPACT_ATOMS: atom_id res chain seq x y z
N TYR A 1 -13.26 18.54 -14.78
CA TYR A 1 -13.30 17.64 -13.61
C TYR A 1 -12.99 16.18 -13.97
N ASN A 2 -13.70 15.58 -14.93
CA ASN A 2 -13.51 14.17 -15.30
C ASN A 2 -12.10 13.82 -15.83
N SER A 3 -11.47 14.68 -16.64
CA SER A 3 -10.12 14.43 -17.16
C SER A 3 -9.05 14.32 -16.05
N LEU A 4 -9.09 15.20 -15.05
CA LEU A 4 -8.16 15.15 -13.91
C LEU A 4 -8.36 13.88 -13.08
N ASN A 5 -9.61 13.52 -12.81
CA ASN A 5 -9.93 12.29 -12.07
C ASN A 5 -9.46 11.03 -12.83
N SER A 6 -9.59 11.01 -14.16
CA SER A 6 -9.08 9.91 -14.97
C SER A 6 -7.55 9.82 -14.94
N LYS A 7 -6.85 10.96 -15.01
CA LYS A 7 -5.37 11.00 -14.93
C LYS A 7 -4.85 10.47 -13.60
N GLN A 8 -5.41 10.91 -12.46
CA GLN A 8 -4.99 10.41 -11.15
C GLN A 8 -5.26 8.90 -10.99
N LYS A 9 -6.39 8.40 -11.52
CA LYS A 9 -6.72 6.97 -11.47
C LYS A 9 -5.78 6.13 -12.33
N ALA A 10 -5.41 6.63 -13.52
CA ALA A 10 -4.43 5.96 -14.38
C ALA A 10 -3.07 5.84 -13.69
N ILE A 11 -2.60 6.91 -13.04
CA ILE A 11 -1.35 6.89 -12.25
C ILE A 11 -1.46 5.88 -11.10
N LYS A 12 -2.56 5.90 -10.34
CA LYS A 12 -2.78 4.95 -9.25
C LYS A 12 -2.77 3.49 -9.75
N LEU A 13 -3.45 3.22 -10.85
CA LEU A 13 -3.49 1.89 -11.44
C LEU A 13 -2.09 1.44 -11.84
N TYR A 14 -1.33 2.30 -12.53
CA TYR A 14 0.03 2.01 -12.94
C TYR A 14 0.94 1.68 -11.76
N MET A 15 0.91 2.51 -10.70
CA MET A 15 1.75 2.30 -9.50
C MET A 15 1.40 0.99 -8.78
N ASN A 16 0.11 0.69 -8.62
CA ASN A 16 -0.33 -0.55 -7.97
C ASN A 16 0.04 -1.79 -8.79
N SER A 17 -0.06 -1.70 -10.12
CA SER A 17 0.36 -2.78 -11.02
C SER A 17 1.88 -2.97 -11.01
N PHE A 18 2.66 -1.89 -10.91
CA PHE A 18 4.12 -1.96 -10.91
C PHE A 18 4.65 -2.78 -9.74
N TYR A 19 4.11 -2.57 -8.53
CA TYR A 19 4.41 -3.44 -7.38
C TYR A 19 4.02 -4.91 -7.65
N GLY A 20 2.86 -5.15 -8.25
CA GLY A 20 2.42 -6.52 -8.55
C GLY A 20 3.32 -7.26 -9.54
N VAL A 21 3.87 -6.56 -10.54
CA VAL A 21 4.74 -7.18 -11.54
C VAL A 21 6.16 -7.43 -11.01
N THR A 22 6.63 -6.72 -10.00
CA THR A 22 7.96 -6.97 -9.41
C THR A 22 7.97 -8.21 -8.52
N GLY A 23 6.83 -8.57 -7.91
CA GLY A 23 6.68 -9.79 -7.09
C GLY A 23 6.32 -11.07 -7.87
N ARG A 24 6.01 -10.98 -9.18
CA ARG A 24 5.58 -12.13 -9.99
C ARG A 24 6.75 -12.74 -10.75
N SER A 25 7.11 -13.98 -10.44
CA SER A 25 8.26 -14.70 -11.02
C SER A 25 8.28 -14.79 -12.56
N GLY A 26 7.12 -14.76 -13.22
CA GLY A 26 7.01 -14.78 -14.70
C GLY A 26 7.06 -13.39 -15.37
N SER A 27 7.30 -12.33 -14.61
CA SER A 27 7.36 -10.96 -15.13
C SER A 27 8.77 -10.62 -15.63
N PRO A 28 8.92 -9.90 -16.76
CA PRO A 28 10.23 -9.36 -17.17
C PRO A 28 10.79 -8.32 -16.19
N PHE A 29 9.96 -7.84 -15.25
CA PHE A 29 10.33 -6.90 -14.19
C PHE A 29 10.40 -7.56 -12.81
N TYR A 30 10.53 -8.89 -12.75
CA TYR A 30 10.60 -9.62 -11.48
C TYR A 30 11.86 -9.22 -10.68
N ILE A 31 11.63 -8.59 -9.53
CA ILE A 31 12.65 -8.18 -8.56
C ILE A 31 12.03 -8.42 -7.19
N LEU A 32 12.25 -9.62 -6.64
CA LEU A 32 11.58 -10.06 -5.41
C LEU A 32 11.98 -9.21 -4.21
N GLU A 33 13.25 -8.81 -4.14
CA GLU A 33 13.81 -7.97 -3.09
C GLU A 33 13.08 -6.63 -3.04
N LEU A 34 12.85 -6.00 -4.20
CA LEU A 34 12.11 -4.75 -4.30
C LEU A 34 10.66 -4.90 -3.83
N ALA A 35 9.98 -5.98 -4.21
CA ALA A 35 8.62 -6.25 -3.74
C ALA A 35 8.59 -6.51 -2.21
N GLY A 36 9.60 -7.21 -1.70
CA GLY A 36 9.80 -7.45 -0.27
C GLY A 36 10.00 -6.16 0.52
N ASP A 37 10.89 -5.28 0.06
CA ASP A 37 11.19 -3.99 0.69
C ASP A 37 9.96 -3.08 0.73
N ILE A 38 9.19 -3.02 -0.36
CA ILE A 38 7.93 -2.27 -0.40
C ILE A 38 6.93 -2.82 0.62
N THR A 39 6.81 -4.15 0.71
CA THR A 39 5.91 -4.81 1.67
C THR A 39 6.32 -4.53 3.11
N LEU A 40 7.62 -4.62 3.41
CA LEU A 40 8.17 -4.35 4.73
C LEU A 40 7.88 -2.90 5.15
N ALA A 41 8.19 -1.94 4.29
CA ALA A 41 7.91 -0.53 4.55
C ALA A 41 6.41 -0.26 4.77
N GLY A 42 5.53 -0.91 4.00
CA GLY A 42 4.08 -0.85 4.19
C GLY A 42 3.65 -1.35 5.57
N GLN A 43 4.16 -2.51 5.99
CA GLN A 43 3.87 -3.09 7.31
C GLN A 43 4.38 -2.21 8.46
N GLU A 44 5.57 -1.61 8.33
CA GLU A 44 6.09 -0.68 9.33
C GLU A 44 5.19 0.56 9.45
N ASN A 45 4.77 1.12 8.33
CA ASN A 45 3.90 2.29 8.30
C ASN A 45 2.55 2.02 8.96
N ILE A 46 1.86 0.94 8.60
CA ILE A 46 0.53 0.65 9.15
C ILE A 46 0.60 0.36 10.67
N LYS A 47 1.69 -0.27 11.14
CA LYS A 47 1.94 -0.48 12.59
C LYS A 47 2.15 0.85 13.32
N ARG A 48 2.92 1.78 12.75
CA ARG A 48 3.14 3.12 13.32
C ARG A 48 1.84 3.92 13.40
N VAL A 49 1.01 3.86 12.34
CA VAL A 49 -0.31 4.51 12.35
C VAL A 49 -1.22 3.86 13.40
N ALA A 50 -1.23 2.53 13.52
CA ALA A 50 -2.03 1.84 14.54
C ALA A 50 -1.62 2.22 15.97
N GLU A 51 -0.32 2.34 16.23
CA GLU A 51 0.19 2.83 17.51
C GLU A 51 -0.25 4.28 17.77
N TYR A 52 -0.10 5.16 16.78
CA TYR A 52 -0.54 6.55 16.87
C TYR A 52 -2.04 6.67 17.22
N VAL A 53 -2.88 5.90 16.53
CA VAL A 53 -4.33 5.94 16.74
C VAL A 53 -4.73 5.39 18.11
N ARG A 54 -4.11 4.30 18.58
CA ARG A 54 -4.31 3.78 19.95
C ARG A 54 -3.89 4.79 21.01
N LYS A 55 -2.76 5.47 20.84
CA LYS A 55 -2.29 6.54 21.75
C LYS A 55 -3.24 7.72 21.84
N LYS A 56 -4.06 7.95 20.81
CA LYS A 56 -5.12 8.97 20.80
C LYS A 56 -6.42 8.51 21.49
N GLY A 57 -6.47 7.29 22.01
CA GLY A 57 -7.62 6.75 22.74
C GLY A 57 -8.67 6.09 21.86
N PHE A 58 -8.41 5.90 20.57
CA PHE A 58 -9.32 5.20 19.68
C PHE A 58 -9.09 3.69 19.74
N GLY A 59 -10.19 2.93 19.74
CA GLY A 59 -10.16 1.50 19.46
C GLY A 59 -9.87 1.25 17.98
N ILE A 60 -9.22 0.13 17.67
CA ILE A 60 -9.08 -0.36 16.29
C ILE A 60 -9.87 -1.67 16.21
N LYS A 61 -10.92 -1.68 15.38
CA LYS A 61 -11.77 -2.85 15.13
C LYS A 61 -11.16 -3.80 14.12
N TYR A 62 -10.52 -3.26 13.08
CA TYR A 62 -9.93 -4.03 11.99
C TYR A 62 -8.79 -3.26 11.33
N GLY A 63 -7.85 -3.98 10.71
CA GLY A 63 -6.81 -3.41 9.87
C GLY A 63 -6.62 -4.24 8.60
N ASP A 64 -6.42 -3.56 7.49
CA ASP A 64 -5.97 -4.12 6.20
C ASP A 64 -4.54 -3.65 5.93
N THR A 65 -4.02 -3.98 4.75
CA THR A 65 -2.67 -3.66 4.27
C THR A 65 -2.30 -2.19 4.43
N ASP A 66 -3.23 -1.28 4.14
CA ASP A 66 -2.99 0.18 4.14
C ASP A 66 -4.09 0.98 4.86
N SER A 67 -4.99 0.31 5.59
CA SER A 67 -6.12 0.98 6.25
C SER A 67 -6.42 0.41 7.64
N LEU A 68 -6.95 1.26 8.52
CA LEU A 68 -7.40 0.91 9.86
C LEU A 68 -8.83 1.41 10.07
N TYR A 69 -9.64 0.58 10.71
CA TYR A 69 -11.04 0.85 11.01
C TYR A 69 -11.19 0.97 12.53
N LEU A 70 -11.78 2.07 12.99
CA LEU A 70 -11.89 2.44 14.41
C LEU A 70 -13.25 2.08 14.99
#